data_AF-A0A345Z369-F1
#
_entry.id   AF-A0A345Z369-F1
#
_cell.length_a   1.000
_cell.length_b   1.000
_cell.length_c   1.000
_cell.angle_alpha   90.00
_cell.angle_beta   90.00
_cell.angle_gamma   90.00
#
_symmetry.space_group_name_H-M   'P 1'
#
loop_
_entity.id
_entity.type
_entity.pdbx_description
1 polymer ?
#
loop_
_entity_poly.entity_id
_entity_poly.type
_entity_poly.pdbx_seq_one_letter_code
_entity_poly.pdbx_strand_id
1 'polypeptide(L)'
;MFLPVSLLIEKIKESKEKFGILGLTILGGEPFLQPDGLLELVEETKKLGLNIIIFSGFLYENLEKQFFEILAHIDLLIDGPFISSKLDKNRRLIGSTNQRIIKISDCFENEDYFEKPVWEVDIHINNSIATVNGDGSILDDADGKNIFNIEKNK
;
A
#
# COMPACT_ATOMS: atom_id res chain seq x y z
N MET A 1 16.45 13.10 18.13
CA MET A 1 15.49 12.39 19.00
C MET A 1 14.73 11.44 18.10
N PHE A 2 14.81 10.13 18.37
CA PHE A 2 14.00 9.15 17.64
C PHE A 2 12.56 9.22 18.16
N LEU A 3 11.59 9.01 17.27
CA LEU A 3 10.18 8.95 17.64
C LEU A 3 9.93 7.64 18.40
N PRO A 4 9.35 7.65 19.61
CA PRO A 4 9.04 6.42 20.33
C PRO A 4 7.90 5.65 19.65
N VAL A 5 7.99 4.32 19.62
CA VAL A 5 6.97 3.44 19.03
C VAL A 5 5.62 3.63 19.72
N SER A 6 5.61 3.84 21.05
CA SER A 6 4.39 4.10 21.81
C SER A 6 3.54 5.24 21.25
N LEU A 7 4.16 6.32 20.77
CA LEU A 7 3.45 7.45 20.17
C LEU A 7 2.81 7.08 18.83
N LEU A 8 3.46 6.21 18.04
CA LEU A 8 2.87 5.65 16.83
C LEU A 8 1.67 4.77 17.15
N ILE A 9 1.78 3.92 18.17
CA ILE A 9 0.69 3.05 18.62
C ILE A 9 -0.53 3.85 19.09
N GLU A 10 -0.32 4.94 19.83
CA GLU A 10 -1.40 5.86 20.20
C GLU A 10 -2.13 6.41 18.96
N LYS A 11 -1.39 6.84 17.94
CA LYS A 11 -1.98 7.37 16.69
C LYS A 11 -2.69 6.30 15.87
N ILE A 12 -2.18 5.08 15.85
CA ILE A 12 -2.82 3.94 15.19
C ILE A 12 -4.13 3.61 15.90
N LYS A 13 -4.12 3.57 17.23
CA LYS A 13 -5.32 3.32 18.03
C LYS A 13 -6.39 4.40 17.83
N GLU A 14 -6.01 5.68 17.90
CA GLU A 14 -6.91 6.80 17.59
C GLU A 14 -7.51 6.66 16.18
N SER A 15 -6.70 6.28 15.19
CA SER A 15 -7.15 6.11 13.81
C SER A 15 -8.12 4.94 13.67
N LYS A 16 -7.87 3.83 14.37
CA LYS A 16 -8.78 2.69 14.45
C LYS A 16 -10.11 3.08 15.06
N GLU A 17 -10.11 3.77 16.20
CA GLU A 17 -11.34 4.17 16.90
C GLU A 17 -12.15 5.20 16.11
N LYS A 18 -11.47 6.15 15.46
CA LYS A 18 -12.13 7.26 14.76
C LYS A 18 -12.59 6.92 13.34
N PHE A 19 -11.80 6.12 12.62
CA PHE A 19 -12.03 5.87 11.19
C PHE A 19 -12.27 4.40 10.86
N GLY A 20 -12.14 3.48 11.81
CA GLY A 20 -12.35 2.05 11.58
C GLY A 20 -11.33 1.45 10.61
N ILE A 21 -10.08 1.91 10.65
CA ILE A 21 -9.03 1.35 9.79
C ILE A 21 -8.89 -0.15 10.01
N LEU A 22 -8.60 -0.88 8.93
CA LEU A 22 -8.46 -2.34 8.95
C LEU A 22 -7.01 -2.80 9.09
N GLY A 23 -6.05 -1.89 8.89
CA GLY A 23 -4.65 -2.23 8.86
C GLY A 23 -3.69 -1.04 8.83
N LEU A 24 -2.41 -1.38 8.92
CA LEU A 24 -1.27 -0.48 8.82
C LEU A 24 -0.46 -0.85 7.57
N THR A 25 -0.05 0.14 6.79
CA THR A 25 0.94 -0.04 5.72
C THR A 25 2.23 0.67 6.10
N ILE A 26 3.35 -0.05 6.09
CA ILE A 26 4.67 0.44 6.47
C ILE A 26 5.52 0.54 5.20
N LEU A 27 5.98 1.75 4.91
CA LEU A 27 6.81 2.13 3.77
C LEU A 27 7.76 3.27 4.18
N GLY A 28 8.71 3.63 3.32
CA GLY A 28 9.62 4.76 3.56
C GLY A 28 11.00 4.49 3.00
N GLY A 29 12.03 4.66 3.83
CA GLY A 29 13.36 4.12 3.53
C GLY A 29 13.34 2.59 3.49
N GLU A 30 14.15 1.93 4.31
CA GLU A 30 14.08 0.47 4.47
C GLU A 30 13.61 0.13 5.90
N PRO A 31 12.36 -0.35 6.07
CA PRO A 31 11.82 -0.68 7.40
C PRO A 31 12.71 -1.64 8.20
N PHE A 32 13.29 -2.66 7.54
CA PHE A 32 14.12 -3.67 8.19
C PHE A 32 15.49 -3.17 8.64
N LEU A 33 15.88 -1.92 8.35
CA LEU A 33 17.06 -1.27 8.93
C LEU A 33 16.83 -0.73 10.36
N GLN A 34 15.60 -0.79 10.87
CA GLN A 34 15.24 -0.42 12.24
C GLN A 34 14.50 -1.57 12.94
N PRO A 35 15.14 -2.75 13.08
CA PRO A 35 14.44 -3.99 13.43
C PRO A 35 13.77 -3.94 14.80
N ASP A 36 14.42 -3.37 15.82
CA ASP A 36 13.87 -3.34 17.18
C ASP A 36 12.55 -2.55 17.24
N GLY A 37 12.55 -1.35 16.67
CA GLY A 37 11.35 -0.50 16.62
C GLY A 37 10.29 -1.05 15.67
N LEU A 38 10.70 -1.71 14.58
CA LEU A 38 9.77 -2.36 13.66
C LEU A 38 9.07 -3.55 14.33
N LEU A 39 9.82 -4.40 15.05
CA LEU A 39 9.27 -5.54 15.78
C LEU A 39 8.24 -5.09 16.82
N GLU A 40 8.60 -4.11 17.65
CA GLU A 40 7.68 -3.54 18.65
C GLU A 40 6.41 -2.99 17.98
N LEU A 41 6.56 -2.27 16.86
CA LEU A 41 5.44 -1.68 16.13
C LEU A 41 4.49 -2.75 15.57
N VAL A 42 5.02 -3.81 14.95
CA VAL A 42 4.17 -4.86 14.36
C VAL A 42 3.48 -5.70 15.43
N GLU A 43 4.15 -6.04 16.53
CA GLU A 43 3.55 -6.79 17.64
C GLU A 43 2.37 -6.03 18.25
N GLU A 44 2.58 -4.75 18.61
CA GLU A 44 1.53 -3.92 19.20
C GLU A 44 0.38 -3.68 18.21
N THR A 45 0.69 -3.49 16.92
CA THR A 45 -0.34 -3.35 15.88
C THR A 45 -1.19 -4.62 15.72
N LYS A 46 -0.58 -5.82 15.79
CA LYS A 46 -1.33 -7.08 15.78
C LYS A 46 -2.17 -7.29 17.04
N LYS A 47 -1.72 -6.81 18.21
CA LYS A 47 -2.55 -6.81 19.45
C LYS A 47 -3.81 -5.95 19.29
N LEU A 48 -3.75 -4.92 18.45
CA LEU A 48 -4.91 -4.13 18.06
C LEU A 48 -5.80 -4.85 17.02
N GLY A 49 -5.48 -6.05 16.55
CA GLY A 49 -6.27 -6.79 15.56
C GLY A 49 -6.29 -6.13 14.17
N LEU A 50 -5.22 -5.40 13.83
CA LEU A 50 -5.04 -4.75 12.53
C LEU A 50 -4.15 -5.60 11.61
N ASN A 51 -4.42 -5.58 10.31
CA ASN A 51 -3.57 -6.22 9.32
C ASN A 51 -2.35 -5.35 8.99
N ILE A 52 -1.22 -5.95 8.60
CA ILE A 52 0.03 -5.22 8.35
C ILE A 52 0.59 -5.56 6.97
N ILE A 53 0.81 -4.51 6.17
CA ILE A 53 1.51 -4.57 4.90
C ILE A 53 2.87 -3.88 5.05
N ILE A 54 3.96 -4.51 4.61
CA ILE A 54 5.29 -3.89 4.60
C ILE A 54 5.85 -3.86 3.18
N PHE A 55 6.41 -2.71 2.79
CA PHE A 55 7.23 -2.56 1.59
C PHE A 55 8.71 -2.61 1.96
N SER A 56 9.48 -3.44 1.27
CA SER A 56 10.93 -3.56 1.47
C SER A 56 11.67 -3.64 0.13
N GLY A 57 12.86 -3.04 0.06
CA GLY A 57 13.78 -3.23 -1.05
C GLY A 57 14.53 -4.55 -0.98
N PHE A 58 14.48 -5.26 0.15
CA PHE A 58 15.07 -6.57 0.33
C PHE A 58 14.16 -7.69 -0.18
N LEU A 59 14.76 -8.84 -0.46
CA LEU A 59 14.03 -10.04 -0.86
C LEU A 59 13.62 -10.84 0.38
N TYR A 60 12.45 -11.48 0.32
CA TYR A 60 11.92 -12.34 1.37
C TYR A 60 12.94 -13.34 1.90
N GLU A 61 13.70 -13.99 1.02
CA GLU A 61 14.67 -15.02 1.41
C GLU A 61 15.84 -14.46 2.24
N ASN A 62 16.11 -13.15 2.15
CA ASN A 62 17.05 -12.45 3.01
C ASN A 62 16.41 -12.07 4.35
N LEU A 63 15.16 -11.61 4.31
CA LEU A 63 14.40 -11.19 5.48
C LEU A 63 14.07 -12.37 6.39
N GLU A 64 13.63 -13.49 5.84
CA GLU A 64 13.28 -14.71 6.57
C GLU A 64 14.44 -15.24 7.42
N LYS A 65 15.68 -15.07 6.95
CA LYS A 65 16.86 -15.53 7.68
C LYS A 65 17.20 -14.67 8.90
N GLN A 66 16.84 -13.39 8.91
CA GLN A 66 17.30 -12.42 9.90
C GLN A 66 16.17 -11.83 10.75
N PHE A 67 14.97 -11.75 10.19
CA PHE A 67 13.83 -10.99 10.71
C PHE A 67 12.56 -11.84 10.75
N PHE A 68 12.69 -13.16 10.94
CA PHE A 68 11.54 -14.08 10.99
C PHE A 68 10.50 -13.67 12.04
N GLU A 69 10.93 -13.10 13.18
CA GLU A 69 10.04 -12.62 14.24
C GLU A 69 9.14 -11.49 13.74
N ILE A 70 9.69 -10.56 12.96
CA ILE A 70 8.91 -9.49 12.33
C ILE A 70 7.94 -10.08 11.30
N LEU A 71 8.42 -11.00 10.46
CA LEU A 71 7.59 -11.63 9.44
C LEU A 71 6.42 -12.41 10.05
N ALA A 72 6.59 -13.01 11.24
CA ALA A 72 5.52 -13.71 11.94
C ALA A 72 4.35 -12.81 12.38
N HIS A 73 4.55 -11.48 12.37
CA HIS A 73 3.55 -10.49 12.79
C HIS A 73 3.01 -9.64 11.64
N ILE A 74 3.30 -9.97 10.38
CA ILE A 74 2.75 -9.25 9.23
C ILE A 74 1.87 -10.14 8.38
N ASP A 75 1.16 -9.50 7.45
CA ASP A 75 0.16 -10.17 6.64
C ASP A 75 0.53 -10.17 5.15
N LEU A 76 1.20 -9.10 4.69
CA LEU A 76 1.63 -8.95 3.30
C LEU A 76 3.01 -8.27 3.24
N LEU A 77 3.93 -8.86 2.49
CA LEU A 77 5.23 -8.27 2.16
C LEU A 77 5.28 -7.94 0.68
N ILE A 78 5.61 -6.69 0.34
CA ILE A 78 5.96 -6.29 -1.01
C ILE A 78 7.47 -6.16 -1.03
N ASP A 79 8.14 -7.05 -1.76
CA ASP A 79 9.58 -7.21 -1.70
C ASP A 79 10.28 -6.77 -3.00
N GLY A 80 11.57 -6.51 -2.88
CA GLY A 80 12.43 -6.10 -3.99
C GLY A 80 12.47 -4.58 -4.27
N PRO A 81 13.60 -4.07 -4.79
CA PRO A 81 13.78 -2.65 -5.01
C PRO A 81 12.94 -2.15 -6.19
N PHE A 82 12.57 -0.87 -6.16
CA PHE A 82 12.00 -0.21 -7.32
C PHE A 82 13.04 -0.06 -8.43
N ILE A 83 12.68 -0.42 -9.66
CA ILE A 83 13.53 -0.33 -10.84
C ILE A 83 12.78 0.42 -11.95
N SER A 84 13.20 1.66 -12.21
CA SER A 84 12.57 2.55 -13.21
C SER A 84 12.49 1.94 -14.62
N SER A 85 13.48 1.15 -15.06
CA SER A 85 13.43 0.47 -16.36
C SER A 85 12.44 -0.70 -16.42
N LYS A 86 11.82 -1.06 -15.30
CA LYS A 86 10.89 -2.17 -15.14
C LYS A 86 9.53 -1.70 -14.62
N LEU A 87 9.11 -0.48 -14.94
CA LEU A 87 7.81 0.05 -14.50
C LEU A 87 6.68 -0.95 -14.72
N ASP A 88 5.91 -1.19 -13.66
CA ASP A 88 4.67 -1.95 -13.72
C ASP A 88 3.51 -0.97 -13.60
N LYS A 89 2.68 -0.91 -14.65
CA LYS A 89 1.46 -0.07 -14.69
C LYS A 89 0.18 -0.90 -14.56
N ASN A 90 0.33 -2.22 -14.50
CA ASN A 90 -0.81 -3.12 -14.55
C ASN A 90 -1.21 -3.53 -13.14
N ARG A 91 -0.28 -4.00 -12.31
CA ARG A 91 -0.63 -4.55 -11.00
C ARG A 91 -0.72 -3.46 -9.93
N ARG A 92 -1.58 -3.65 -8.93
CA ARG A 92 -1.71 -2.71 -7.81
C ARG A 92 -0.57 -2.87 -6.82
N LEU A 93 -0.31 -1.81 -6.06
CA LEU A 93 0.71 -1.70 -5.01
C LEU A 93 2.17 -1.80 -5.46
N ILE A 94 2.50 -2.52 -6.52
CA ILE A 94 3.87 -2.62 -7.02
C ILE A 94 4.18 -1.55 -8.07
N GLY A 95 5.40 -1.01 -8.04
CA GLY A 95 5.86 -0.01 -9.00
C GLY A 95 6.80 -0.59 -10.06
N SER A 96 7.32 -1.80 -9.88
CA SER A 96 8.22 -2.45 -10.83
C SER A 96 7.98 -3.95 -10.95
N THR A 97 8.18 -4.51 -12.13
CA THR A 97 7.86 -5.91 -12.45
C THR A 97 8.69 -6.93 -11.65
N ASN A 98 9.84 -6.50 -11.12
CA ASN A 98 10.68 -7.33 -10.25
C ASN A 98 10.20 -7.40 -8.80
N GLN A 99 9.26 -6.55 -8.39
CA GLN A 99 8.70 -6.59 -7.04
C GLN A 99 7.69 -7.73 -6.94
N ARG A 100 7.67 -8.41 -5.80
CA ARG A 100 6.76 -9.53 -5.55
C ARG A 100 5.82 -9.20 -4.40
N ILE A 101 4.59 -9.68 -4.51
CA ILE A 101 3.59 -9.61 -3.46
C ILE A 101 3.57 -10.98 -2.79
N ILE A 102 3.94 -11.01 -1.52
CA ILE A 102 4.12 -12.23 -0.74
C ILE A 102 3.11 -12.19 0.39
N LYS A 103 2.11 -13.07 0.30
CA LYS A 103 1.09 -13.26 1.32
C LYS A 103 1.71 -14.10 2.44
N ILE A 104 1.81 -13.53 3.63
CA ILE A 104 2.47 -14.15 4.79
C ILE A 104 1.45 -14.83 5.69
N SER A 105 0.28 -14.21 5.85
CA SER A 105 -0.87 -14.79 6.57
C SER A 105 -2.02 -15.08 5.63
N ASP A 106 -2.98 -15.88 6.11
CA ASP A 106 -4.15 -16.31 5.32
C ASP A 106 -5.13 -15.16 5.03
N CYS A 107 -4.98 -14.00 5.67
CA CYS A 107 -5.97 -12.91 5.57
C CYS A 107 -6.15 -12.37 4.14
N PHE A 108 -5.15 -12.56 3.28
CA PHE A 108 -5.19 -12.17 1.87
C PHE A 108 -5.12 -13.37 0.91
N GLU A 109 -5.18 -14.62 1.39
CA GLU A 109 -4.93 -15.82 0.56
C GLU A 109 -5.82 -15.84 -0.69
N ASN A 110 -7.12 -15.57 -0.53
CA ASN A 110 -8.11 -15.58 -1.59
C ASN A 110 -8.32 -14.22 -2.28
N GLU A 111 -7.53 -13.20 -1.91
CA GLU A 111 -7.65 -11.87 -2.50
C GLU A 111 -6.88 -11.77 -3.83
N ASP A 112 -7.61 -11.45 -4.90
CA ASP A 112 -7.06 -11.15 -6.23
C ASP A 112 -6.86 -9.63 -6.46
N TYR A 113 -7.19 -8.80 -5.46
CA TYR A 113 -7.13 -7.34 -5.54
C TYR A 113 -5.81 -6.84 -6.12
N PHE A 114 -4.70 -7.43 -5.73
CA PHE A 114 -3.36 -6.96 -6.07
C PHE A 114 -2.98 -7.21 -7.54
N GLU A 115 -3.56 -8.24 -8.14
CA GLU A 115 -3.30 -8.62 -9.54
C GLU A 115 -4.22 -7.88 -10.53
N LYS A 116 -5.20 -7.11 -10.02
CA LYS A 116 -6.11 -6.33 -10.85
C LYS A 116 -5.41 -5.13 -11.47
N PRO A 117 -5.87 -4.68 -12.66
CA PRO A 117 -5.43 -3.42 -13.25
C PRO A 117 -5.60 -2.26 -12.26
N VAL A 118 -4.65 -1.32 -12.29
CA VAL A 118 -4.80 -0.01 -11.65
C VAL A 118 -5.92 0.74 -12.37
N TRP A 119 -6.85 1.32 -11.61
CA TRP A 119 -7.82 2.24 -12.20
C TRP A 119 -7.08 3.53 -12.56
N GLU A 120 -7.10 3.89 -13.83
CA GLU A 120 -6.46 5.11 -14.31
C GLU A 120 -7.32 6.35 -13.99
N VAL A 121 -8.63 6.16 -13.76
CA VAL A 121 -9.60 7.22 -13.44
C VAL A 121 -10.71 6.73 -12.50
N ASP A 122 -10.99 7.50 -11.45
CA ASP A 122 -12.16 7.42 -10.58
C ASP A 122 -13.08 8.62 -10.81
N ILE A 123 -14.38 8.38 -11.06
CA ILE A 123 -15.38 9.43 -11.28
C ILE A 123 -16.45 9.33 -10.19
N HIS A 124 -16.58 10.36 -9.38
CA HIS A 124 -17.70 10.51 -8.44
C HIS A 124 -18.68 11.57 -8.94
N ILE A 125 -19.96 11.23 -9.00
CA ILE A 125 -21.04 12.14 -9.38
C ILE A 125 -21.98 12.30 -8.19
N ASN A 126 -22.19 13.53 -7.73
CA ASN A 126 -23.16 13.86 -6.70
C ASN A 126 -23.91 15.15 -7.06
N ASN A 127 -25.23 15.09 -7.10
CA ASN A 127 -26.14 16.18 -7.47
C ASN A 127 -25.78 16.86 -8.80
N SER A 128 -24.93 17.87 -8.76
CA SER A 128 -24.47 18.70 -9.90
C SER A 128 -22.95 18.81 -9.98
N ILE A 129 -22.20 18.01 -9.21
CA ILE A 129 -20.74 18.00 -9.20
C ILE A 129 -20.28 16.62 -9.67
N ALA A 130 -19.42 16.60 -10.68
CA ALA A 130 -18.61 15.45 -11.03
C ALA A 130 -17.17 15.76 -10.61
N THR A 131 -16.58 14.89 -9.78
CA THR A 131 -15.14 14.93 -9.46
C THR A 131 -14.47 13.76 -10.13
N VAL A 132 -13.38 14.05 -10.85
CA VAL A 132 -12.55 13.05 -11.51
C VAL A 132 -11.19 13.04 -10.83
N ASN A 133 -10.78 11.88 -10.32
CA ASN A 133 -9.46 11.65 -9.74
C ASN A 133 -8.73 10.60 -10.59
N GLY A 134 -7.41 10.66 -10.69
CA GLY A 134 -6.64 9.69 -11.45
C GLY A 134 -5.44 10.31 -12.15
N ASP A 135 -4.86 9.56 -13.09
CA ASP A 135 -3.84 10.08 -13.98
C ASP A 135 -4.51 10.93 -15.07
N GLY A 136 -4.40 12.26 -14.96
CA GLY A 136 -5.03 13.19 -15.89
C GLY A 136 -4.64 12.97 -17.35
N SER A 137 -3.48 12.36 -17.63
CA SER A 137 -3.00 12.11 -18.99
C SER A 137 -3.89 11.15 -19.79
N ILE A 138 -4.69 10.31 -19.12
CA ILE A 138 -5.62 9.41 -19.82
C ILE A 138 -6.86 10.12 -20.35
N LEU A 139 -7.14 11.32 -19.85
CA LEU A 139 -8.24 12.14 -20.35
C LEU A 139 -7.81 12.99 -21.54
N ASP A 140 -6.56 12.87 -21.99
CA ASP A 140 -5.99 13.63 -23.10
C ASP A 140 -5.64 12.70 -24.28
N ASP A 141 -5.71 13.21 -25.50
CA ASP A 141 -5.21 12.51 -26.70
C ASP A 141 -3.68 12.61 -26.81
N ALA A 142 -3.12 12.02 -27.88
CA ALA A 142 -1.68 12.03 -28.14
C ALA A 142 -1.08 13.44 -28.31
N ASP A 143 -1.92 14.45 -28.60
CA ASP A 143 -1.53 15.85 -28.75
C ASP A 143 -1.76 16.65 -27.45
N GLY A 144 -2.18 15.99 -26.36
CA GLY A 144 -2.45 16.61 -25.05
C GLY A 144 -3.79 17.34 -24.99
N LYS A 145 -4.71 17.08 -25.91
CA LYS A 145 -6.04 17.67 -25.90
C LYS A 145 -7.01 16.78 -25.14
N ASN A 146 -7.75 17.40 -24.21
CA ASN A 146 -8.73 16.68 -23.42
C ASN A 146 -9.85 16.07 -24.29
N ILE A 147 -10.05 14.75 -24.15
CA ILE A 147 -11.06 13.93 -24.85
C ILE A 147 -12.26 13.59 -23.95
N PHE A 148 -12.22 13.94 -22.67
CA PHE A 148 -13.30 13.63 -21.73
C PHE A 148 -14.35 14.75 -21.73
N ASN A 149 -15.61 14.40 -22.01
CA ASN A 149 -16.72 15.37 -22.07
C ASN A 149 -17.86 14.96 -21.14
N ILE A 150 -18.41 15.92 -20.39
CA ILE A 150 -19.60 15.73 -19.56
C ILE A 150 -20.74 16.56 -20.16
N GLU A 151 -21.73 15.88 -20.72
CA GLU A 151 -22.93 16.51 -21.25
C GLU A 151 -24.11 16.36 -20.27
N LYS A 152 -24.83 17.46 -20.04
CA LYS A 152 -26.08 17.42 -19.27
C LYS A 152 -27.23 17.06 -20.21
N ASN A 153 -27.76 15.84 -20.09
CA ASN A 153 -29.00 15.48 -20.78
C ASN A 153 -30.16 16.34 -20.24
N LYS A 154 -30.85 17.03 -21.15
CA LYS A 154 -32.03 17.86 -20.87
C LYS A 154 -33.27 17.01 -20.63
#